data_AF-A0A6G2VGD4-F1
#
_entry.id   AF-A0A6G2VGD4-F1
#
_cell.length_a   1.000
_cell.length_b   1.000
_cell.length_c   1.000
_cell.angle_alpha   90.00
_cell.angle_beta   90.00
_cell.angle_gamma   90.00
#
_symmetry.space_group_name_H-M   'P 1'
#
loop_
_entity.id
_entity.type
_entity.pdbx_description
1 polymer ?
#
loop_
_entity_poly.entity_id
_entity_poly.type
_entity_poly.pdbx_seq_one_letter_code
_entity_poly.pdbx_strand_id
1 'polypeptide(L)'
;MHLPPTEAPTTPPTPTSTAPSRRRRRGRTFGFAAFAVSLLMAVPTAQTAFGQDAQAIEGGGDLGPNVMVFDPSTPDIQAKVDEVFKKQESAQFGDGRYALMFKPGTYDNINAQIGFYTSIAGLGLNPDDTTFNGDVTV
;
A
#
# COMPACT_ATOMS: atom_id res chain seq x y z
N MET A 1 -39.44 30.23 31.37
CA MET A 1 -39.71 30.41 29.93
C MET A 1 -38.89 31.59 29.42
N HIS A 2 -37.76 31.33 28.75
CA HIS A 2 -37.14 32.30 27.84
C HIS A 2 -36.17 31.54 26.92
N LEU A 3 -36.61 31.27 25.69
CA LEU A 3 -35.78 30.72 24.62
C LEU A 3 -35.19 31.90 23.83
N PRO A 4 -33.90 31.89 23.47
CA PRO A 4 -33.33 32.89 22.57
C PRO A 4 -33.79 32.67 21.11
N PRO A 5 -33.89 33.73 20.29
CA PRO A 5 -34.39 33.65 18.93
C PRO A 5 -33.40 33.03 17.93
N THR A 6 -33.95 32.22 17.01
CA THR A 6 -33.28 31.62 15.85
C THR A 6 -32.98 32.68 14.77
N GLU A 7 -31.70 32.86 14.42
CA GLU A 7 -31.29 33.60 13.21
C GLU A 7 -31.08 32.65 12.02
N ALA A 8 -31.61 33.04 10.85
CA ALA A 8 -31.51 32.34 9.58
C ALA A 8 -30.45 33.01 8.66
N PRO A 9 -29.93 32.30 7.64
CA PRO A 9 -28.61 32.55 7.06
C PRO A 9 -28.58 33.67 6.01
N THR A 10 -27.48 34.42 5.95
CA THR A 10 -27.22 35.45 4.93
C THR A 10 -26.19 34.97 3.91
N THR A 11 -26.59 34.94 2.64
CA THR A 11 -25.76 34.57 1.48
C THR A 11 -25.03 35.80 0.93
N PRO A 12 -23.70 35.76 0.72
CA PRO A 12 -23.01 36.82 -0.02
C PRO A 12 -23.11 36.61 -1.54
N PRO A 13 -23.27 37.67 -2.36
CA PRO A 13 -23.30 37.57 -3.81
C PRO A 13 -21.90 37.49 -4.45
N THR A 14 -21.76 36.63 -5.47
CA THR A 14 -20.62 36.56 -6.41
C THR A 14 -20.89 37.51 -7.60
N PRO A 15 -19.87 38.22 -8.11
CA PRO A 15 -19.57 38.04 -9.54
C PRO A 15 -18.07 38.02 -9.90
N THR A 16 -17.71 36.94 -10.60
CA THR A 16 -16.97 36.88 -11.88
C THR A 16 -15.66 37.68 -12.02
N SER A 17 -14.52 36.98 -11.87
CA SER A 17 -13.21 37.47 -12.32
C SER A 17 -12.88 36.98 -13.72
N THR A 18 -12.63 37.96 -14.59
CA THR A 18 -12.38 37.90 -16.02
C THR A 18 -11.05 37.23 -16.38
N ALA A 19 -11.10 36.23 -17.27
CA ALA A 19 -9.93 35.73 -17.99
C ALA A 19 -9.77 36.47 -19.34
N PRO A 20 -8.58 36.97 -19.66
CA PRO A 20 -8.17 37.10 -21.05
C PRO A 20 -7.06 36.10 -21.39
N SER A 21 -7.43 35.14 -22.24
CA SER A 21 -6.53 34.23 -22.94
C SER A 21 -5.75 34.99 -24.02
N ARG A 22 -4.44 35.20 -23.82
CA ARG A 22 -3.60 35.89 -24.81
C ARG A 22 -3.14 34.91 -25.89
N ARG A 23 -3.76 35.05 -27.06
CA ARG A 23 -3.57 34.24 -28.27
C ARG A 23 -2.22 34.52 -28.94
N ARG A 24 -1.60 33.43 -29.41
CA ARG A 24 -0.47 33.27 -30.35
C ARG A 24 -0.20 34.46 -31.31
N ARG A 25 1.08 34.75 -31.58
CA ARG A 25 1.78 34.36 -32.83
C ARG A 25 3.24 34.83 -32.89
N ARG A 26 4.06 33.96 -33.48
CA ARG A 26 5.46 34.12 -33.90
C ARG A 26 5.66 35.33 -34.82
N GLY A 27 6.78 36.02 -34.65
CA GLY A 27 7.42 36.87 -35.66
C GLY A 27 8.94 36.79 -35.49
N ARG A 28 9.63 36.25 -36.50
CA ARG A 28 11.10 36.18 -36.60
C ARG A 28 11.62 37.54 -37.05
N THR A 29 12.71 38.03 -36.48
CA THR A 29 13.77 38.74 -37.23
C THR A 29 15.09 38.59 -36.48
N PHE A 30 16.12 38.21 -37.24
CA PHE A 30 17.52 38.16 -36.85
C PHE A 30 18.12 39.57 -36.94
N GLY A 31 19.02 39.93 -36.01
CA GLY A 31 19.70 41.22 -36.06
C GLY A 31 20.85 41.35 -35.06
N PHE A 32 22.04 40.93 -35.52
CA PHE A 32 23.37 41.47 -35.25
C PHE A 32 23.72 42.06 -33.86
N ALA A 33 24.57 41.29 -33.15
CA ALA A 33 25.79 41.69 -32.45
C ALA A 33 25.82 43.07 -31.75
N ALA A 34 25.71 43.04 -30.42
CA ALA A 34 26.42 43.98 -29.55
C ALA A 34 26.94 43.21 -28.33
N PHE A 35 28.26 43.01 -28.27
CA PHE A 35 28.97 42.54 -27.10
C PHE A 35 28.80 43.58 -25.99
N ALA A 36 27.98 43.28 -24.98
CA ALA A 36 27.88 44.05 -23.75
C ALA A 36 28.17 43.10 -22.58
N VAL A 37 29.35 43.27 -22.00
CA VAL A 37 29.86 42.62 -20.79
C VAL A 37 28.77 42.65 -19.72
N SER A 38 28.14 41.50 -19.48
CA SER A 38 27.11 41.36 -18.46
C SER A 38 27.74 40.77 -17.21
N LEU A 39 27.77 41.62 -16.19
CA LEU A 39 28.23 41.38 -14.83
C LEU A 39 27.70 40.05 -14.27
N LEU A 40 28.64 39.21 -13.81
CA LEU A 40 28.42 37.94 -13.14
C LEU A 40 27.59 38.15 -11.86
N MET A 41 26.28 37.92 -11.93
CA MET A 41 25.47 37.65 -10.73
C MET A 41 25.44 36.14 -10.54
N ALA A 42 26.47 35.62 -9.85
CA ALA A 42 26.46 34.26 -9.33
C ALA A 42 25.40 34.19 -8.22
N VAL A 43 24.19 33.75 -8.57
CA VAL A 43 23.22 33.31 -7.57
C VAL A 43 23.80 32.03 -6.97
N PRO A 44 24.10 31.95 -5.66
CA PRO A 44 24.36 30.66 -5.07
C PRO A 44 23.02 29.93 -5.07
N THR A 45 22.77 29.08 -6.06
CA THR A 45 21.82 28.00 -5.85
C THR A 45 22.42 27.21 -4.71
N ALA A 46 21.88 27.40 -3.51
CA ALA A 46 22.10 26.49 -2.39
C ALA A 46 21.71 25.11 -2.91
N GLN A 47 22.72 24.35 -3.37
CA GLN A 47 22.55 22.95 -3.69
C GLN A 47 22.26 22.32 -2.34
N THR A 48 20.99 22.06 -2.07
CA THR A 48 20.62 21.25 -0.94
C THR A 48 21.30 19.91 -1.17
N ALA A 49 22.37 19.67 -0.42
CA ALA A 49 23.03 18.39 -0.34
C ALA A 49 22.08 17.43 0.40
N PHE A 50 21.00 17.03 -0.26
CA PHE A 50 20.26 15.85 0.12
C PHE A 50 20.86 14.69 -0.66
N GLY A 51 21.68 13.91 0.04
CA GLY A 51 22.01 12.52 -0.26
C GLY A 51 22.46 12.21 -1.69
N GLN A 52 23.71 11.78 -1.84
CA GLN A 52 24.09 10.94 -2.98
C GLN A 52 23.01 9.89 -3.22
N ASP A 53 22.62 9.68 -4.49
CA ASP A 53 21.62 8.73 -4.96
C ASP A 53 21.44 7.56 -3.99
N ALA A 54 20.40 7.65 -3.15
CA ALA A 54 20.04 6.56 -2.27
C ALA A 54 19.69 5.39 -3.19
N GLN A 55 20.52 4.35 -3.21
CA GLN A 55 20.20 3.16 -3.97
C GLN A 55 18.83 2.68 -3.52
N ALA A 56 17.91 2.53 -4.47
CA ALA A 56 16.59 2.01 -4.18
C ALA A 56 16.78 0.64 -3.53
N ILE A 57 16.43 0.53 -2.25
CA ILE A 57 16.35 -0.76 -1.59
C ILE A 57 15.24 -1.51 -2.31
N GLU A 58 15.60 -2.60 -2.99
CA GLU A 58 14.63 -3.46 -3.65
C GLU A 58 13.77 -4.11 -2.55
N GLY A 59 12.54 -3.62 -2.42
CA GLY A 59 11.56 -4.19 -1.51
C GLY A 59 10.93 -5.45 -2.11
N GLY A 60 10.51 -6.38 -1.25
CA GLY A 60 9.91 -7.66 -1.65
C GLY A 60 10.86 -8.84 -1.43
N GLY A 61 10.49 -9.99 -2.00
CA GLY A 61 11.21 -11.26 -1.84
C GLY A 61 10.34 -12.36 -1.24
N ASP A 62 10.99 -13.46 -0.87
CA ASP A 62 10.35 -14.56 -0.13
C ASP A 62 9.85 -14.09 1.25
N LEU A 63 8.74 -14.66 1.72
CA LEU A 63 8.13 -14.29 3.00
C LEU A 63 8.79 -14.98 4.22
N GLY A 64 9.81 -15.79 3.98
CA GLY A 64 10.54 -16.53 4.99
C GLY A 64 9.98 -17.95 5.20
N PRO A 65 10.74 -18.81 5.89
CA PRO A 65 10.48 -20.25 5.96
C PRO A 65 9.22 -20.63 6.74
N ASN A 66 8.71 -19.73 7.59
CA ASN A 66 7.54 -20.00 8.42
C ASN A 66 6.23 -19.48 7.83
N VAL A 67 6.27 -18.94 6.61
CA VAL A 67 5.08 -18.52 5.86
C VAL A 67 4.81 -19.57 4.78
N MET A 68 3.78 -20.37 5.00
CA MET A 68 3.38 -21.43 4.08
C MET A 68 2.25 -20.90 3.19
N VAL A 69 2.52 -20.77 1.89
CA VAL A 69 1.53 -20.32 0.92
C VAL A 69 0.97 -21.51 0.14
N PHE A 70 -0.33 -21.71 0.22
CA PHE A 70 -1.05 -22.79 -0.44
C PHE A 70 -1.91 -22.27 -1.60
N ASP A 71 -1.91 -23.01 -2.69
CA ASP A 71 -2.86 -22.89 -3.81
C ASP A 71 -3.80 -24.11 -3.81
N PRO A 72 -5.03 -24.06 -4.35
CA PRO A 72 -5.91 -25.22 -4.42
C PRO A 72 -5.28 -26.46 -5.10
N SER A 73 -4.29 -26.25 -5.97
CA SER A 73 -3.54 -27.34 -6.61
C SER A 73 -2.36 -27.88 -5.78
N THR A 74 -2.07 -27.29 -4.61
CA THR A 74 -0.96 -27.72 -3.76
C THR A 74 -1.26 -29.09 -3.17
N PRO A 75 -0.40 -30.11 -3.38
CA PRO A 75 -0.61 -31.40 -2.77
C PRO A 75 -0.32 -31.35 -1.25
N ASP A 76 -0.95 -32.27 -0.52
CA ASP A 76 -0.66 -32.57 0.89
C ASP A 76 -0.79 -31.37 1.84
N ILE A 77 -1.73 -30.46 1.57
CA ILE A 77 -1.99 -29.29 2.43
C ILE A 77 -2.30 -29.73 3.86
N GLN A 78 -3.19 -30.71 4.03
CA GLN A 78 -3.58 -31.20 5.35
C GLN A 78 -2.36 -31.68 6.17
N ALA A 79 -1.46 -32.45 5.56
CA ALA A 79 -0.28 -32.97 6.24
C ALA A 79 0.65 -31.85 6.74
N LYS A 80 0.79 -30.77 5.97
CA LYS A 80 1.59 -29.60 6.35
C LYS A 80 0.94 -28.82 7.50
N VAL A 81 -0.39 -28.65 7.44
CA VAL A 81 -1.14 -28.02 8.54
C VAL A 81 -1.03 -28.84 9.82
N ASP A 82 -1.17 -30.17 9.73
CA ASP A 82 -1.02 -31.09 10.87
C ASP A 82 0.40 -31.04 11.47
N GLU A 83 1.43 -30.90 10.63
CA GLU A 83 2.81 -30.77 11.10
C GLU A 83 3.01 -29.49 11.93
N VAL A 84 2.45 -28.36 11.46
CA VAL A 84 2.50 -27.09 12.21
C VAL A 84 1.72 -27.23 13.52
N PHE A 85 0.52 -27.81 13.48
CA PHE A 85 -0.29 -28.02 14.68
C PHE A 85 0.47 -28.84 15.73
N LYS A 86 1.08 -29.97 15.36
CA LYS A 86 1.85 -30.81 16.30
C LYS A 86 3.00 -30.08 16.98
N LYS A 87 3.64 -29.13 16.28
CA LYS A 87 4.71 -28.30 16.88
C LYS A 87 4.13 -27.26 17.84
N GLN A 88 2.94 -26.76 17.54
CA GLN A 88 2.40 -25.56 18.17
C GLN A 88 1.32 -25.82 19.23
N GLU A 89 0.69 -27.00 19.25
CA GLU A 89 -0.42 -27.36 20.15
C GLU A 89 -0.09 -27.11 21.63
N SER A 90 1.13 -27.43 22.07
CA SER A 90 1.60 -27.25 23.45
C SER A 90 2.70 -26.18 23.61
N ALA A 91 2.97 -25.39 22.58
CA ALA A 91 4.09 -24.43 22.55
C ALA A 91 3.72 -23.06 23.15
N GLN A 92 3.04 -23.03 24.30
CA GLN A 92 2.47 -21.81 24.92
C GLN A 92 3.49 -20.70 25.22
N PHE A 93 4.76 -21.06 25.41
CA PHE A 93 5.87 -20.12 25.62
C PHE A 93 6.98 -20.26 24.56
N GLY A 94 6.69 -20.98 23.48
CA GLY A 94 7.62 -21.18 22.38
C GLY A 94 7.83 -19.90 21.56
N ASP A 95 8.96 -19.85 20.87
CA ASP A 95 9.33 -18.80 19.94
C ASP A 95 8.88 -19.09 18.49
N GLY A 96 8.47 -20.33 18.19
CA GLY A 96 7.92 -20.73 16.89
C GLY A 96 6.69 -19.91 16.51
N ARG A 97 6.72 -19.28 15.33
CA ARG A 97 5.65 -18.46 14.74
C ARG A 97 5.41 -18.97 13.33
N TYR A 98 4.16 -19.28 12.99
CA TYR A 98 3.80 -19.81 11.67
C TYR A 98 2.63 -19.06 11.07
N ALA A 99 2.63 -18.94 9.74
CA ALA A 99 1.57 -18.32 8.96
C ALA A 99 1.13 -19.28 7.84
N LEU A 100 -0.14 -19.67 7.86
CA LEU A 100 -0.77 -20.52 6.86
C LEU A 100 -1.62 -19.63 5.93
N MET A 101 -1.14 -19.39 4.72
CA MET A 101 -1.71 -18.42 3.78
C MET A 101 -2.31 -19.14 2.58
N PHE A 102 -3.58 -18.89 2.29
CA PHE A 102 -4.32 -19.61 1.25
C PHE A 102 -4.67 -18.67 0.11
N LYS A 103 -4.25 -18.99 -1.11
CA LYS A 103 -4.64 -18.25 -2.30
C LYS A 103 -6.15 -18.38 -2.56
N PRO A 104 -6.74 -17.45 -3.34
CA PRO A 104 -8.12 -17.58 -3.76
C PRO A 104 -8.44 -18.93 -4.41
N GLY A 105 -9.55 -19.53 -4.00
CA GLY A 105 -10.04 -20.82 -4.48
C GLY A 105 -10.83 -21.60 -3.44
N THR A 106 -11.14 -22.85 -3.76
CA THR A 106 -11.87 -23.78 -2.90
C THR A 106 -10.93 -24.88 -2.41
N TYR A 107 -10.95 -25.13 -1.11
CA TYR A 107 -10.17 -26.18 -0.45
C TYR A 107 -11.13 -27.18 0.17
N ASP A 108 -11.14 -28.40 -0.38
CA ASP A 108 -12.01 -29.48 0.08
C ASP A 108 -11.30 -30.37 1.11
N ASN A 109 -12.08 -30.90 2.05
CA ASN A 109 -11.65 -31.88 3.04
C ASN A 109 -10.47 -31.40 3.92
N ILE A 110 -10.44 -30.09 4.22
CA ILE A 110 -9.42 -29.50 5.09
C ILE A 110 -9.95 -29.37 6.52
N ASN A 111 -9.16 -29.80 7.50
CA ASN A 111 -9.40 -29.54 8.92
C ASN A 111 -8.17 -28.85 9.50
N ALA A 112 -8.21 -27.52 9.54
CA ALA A 112 -7.09 -26.72 10.02
C ALA A 112 -7.17 -26.50 11.53
N GLN A 113 -6.46 -27.35 12.28
CA GLN A 113 -6.26 -27.17 13.71
C GLN A 113 -5.15 -26.14 13.95
N ILE A 114 -5.46 -25.09 14.71
CA ILE A 114 -4.57 -23.94 14.91
C ILE A 114 -4.06 -23.94 16.35
N GLY A 115 -2.77 -24.27 16.50
CA GLY A 115 -2.08 -24.25 17.79
C GLY A 115 -1.61 -22.85 18.19
N PHE A 116 -0.81 -22.76 19.26
CA PHE A 116 -0.23 -21.49 19.69
C PHE A 116 0.54 -20.81 18.56
N TYR A 117 0.52 -19.48 18.52
CA TYR A 117 1.40 -18.70 17.64
C TYR A 117 1.31 -19.03 16.14
N THR A 118 0.15 -19.52 15.71
CA THR A 118 -0.14 -19.86 14.31
C THR A 118 -1.24 -18.95 13.79
N SER A 119 -1.00 -18.27 12.67
CA SER A 119 -2.02 -17.50 11.97
C SER A 119 -2.49 -18.24 10.72
N ILE A 120 -3.77 -18.10 10.40
CA ILE A 120 -4.38 -18.62 9.18
C ILE A 120 -5.17 -17.51 8.49
N ALA A 121 -5.00 -17.36 7.18
CA ALA A 121 -5.71 -16.35 6.40
C ALA A 121 -5.85 -16.74 4.92
N GLY A 122 -6.93 -16.27 4.30
CA GLY A 122 -7.06 -16.20 2.84
C GLY A 122 -6.37 -14.96 2.28
N LEU A 123 -5.84 -15.07 1.06
CA LEU A 123 -5.14 -14.01 0.32
C LEU A 123 -6.04 -13.35 -0.73
N GLY A 124 -7.35 -13.63 -0.68
CA GLY A 124 -8.35 -12.94 -1.48
C GLY A 124 -8.63 -11.53 -1.01
N LEU A 125 -9.29 -10.74 -1.87
CA LEU A 125 -9.74 -9.40 -1.51
C LEU A 125 -10.99 -9.49 -0.62
N ASN A 126 -11.82 -10.49 -0.87
CA ASN A 126 -13.03 -10.79 -0.10
C ASN A 126 -12.87 -12.12 0.65
N PRO A 127 -13.59 -12.32 1.76
CA PRO A 127 -13.59 -13.60 2.47
C PRO A 127 -13.99 -14.79 1.58
N ASP A 128 -15.00 -14.62 0.73
CA ASP A 128 -15.54 -15.68 -0.13
C ASP A 128 -14.57 -16.10 -1.26
N ASP A 129 -13.55 -15.29 -1.54
CA ASP A 129 -12.51 -15.63 -2.52
C ASP A 129 -11.70 -16.85 -2.06
N THR A 130 -11.68 -17.17 -0.76
CA THR A 130 -11.00 -18.35 -0.19
C THR A 130 -12.00 -19.16 0.63
N THR A 131 -12.54 -20.23 0.06
CA THR A 131 -13.57 -21.06 0.69
C THR A 131 -13.00 -22.39 1.17
N PHE A 132 -13.23 -22.73 2.43
CA PHE A 132 -12.91 -24.05 2.99
C PHE A 132 -14.19 -24.87 3.10
N ASN A 133 -14.26 -25.98 2.36
CA ASN A 133 -15.26 -27.01 2.57
C ASN A 133 -14.73 -27.99 3.63
N GLY A 134 -14.75 -27.51 4.87
CA GLY A 134 -14.15 -28.17 6.02
C GLY A 134 -14.16 -27.25 7.24
N ASP A 135 -13.17 -27.39 8.11
CA ASP A 135 -13.15 -26.74 9.42
C ASP A 135 -11.86 -25.97 9.68
N VAL A 136 -11.97 -24.89 10.46
CA VAL A 136 -10.86 -24.18 11.10
C VAL A 136 -11.13 -24.20 12.60
N THR A 137 -10.23 -24.82 13.37
CA THR A 137 -10.43 -25.13 14.80
C THR A 137 -9.25 -24.65 15.65
N VAL A 138 -9.48 -24.44 16.95
CA VAL A 138 -8.51 -23.93 17.94
C VAL A 138 -8.49 -24.77 19.20
#